data_AF-A0A8X6IQG6-F1
#
_entry.id   AF-A0A8X6IQG6-F1
#
_cell.length_a   1.000
_cell.length_b   1.000
_cell.length_c   1.000
_cell.angle_alpha   90.00
_cell.angle_beta   90.00
_cell.angle_gamma   90.00
#
_symmetry.space_group_name_H-M   'P 1'
#
loop_
_entity.id
_entity.type
_entity.pdbx_description
1 polymer ?
#
loop_
_entity_poly.entity_id
_entity_poly.type
_entity_poly.pdbx_seq_one_letter_code
_entity_poly.pdbx_strand_id
1 'polypeptide(L)'
;MDDLSKTYLSHHKPISNLFLNLDIITFREALEYVHELPYGRNFDRTDCISVFNERRGTCSTKHALIYKLGCECEIDITLHIAVFMMNKVNTPKASAILNEYNLLHIPEMHCYLRYESRIIDITFPGNNMLLKLTEEEKIEPEHLGSYKIEKHKQFIESWLISNPTIPYNMEQIFKIRELCIKRLER
;
A
#
# COMPACT_ATOMS: atom_id res chain seq x y z
N MET A 1 6.81 5.26 -18.58
CA MET A 1 6.87 6.30 -17.51
C MET A 1 7.67 7.53 -17.97
N ASP A 2 8.10 7.62 -19.24
CA ASP A 2 9.00 8.69 -19.71
C ASP A 2 8.46 10.11 -19.55
N ASP A 3 7.14 10.26 -19.41
CA ASP A 3 6.48 11.53 -19.11
C ASP A 3 6.78 12.02 -17.67
N LEU A 4 6.67 11.14 -16.67
CA LEU A 4 6.95 11.47 -15.26
C LEU A 4 8.42 11.85 -15.00
N SER A 5 9.36 11.42 -15.86
CA SER A 5 10.77 11.82 -15.77
C SER A 5 11.02 13.29 -16.09
N LYS A 6 10.06 13.97 -16.73
CA LYS A 6 10.20 15.39 -17.11
C LYS A 6 9.57 16.34 -16.09
N THR A 7 8.96 15.79 -15.03
CA THR A 7 8.33 16.58 -13.97
C THR A 7 9.34 16.87 -12.86
N TYR A 8 9.83 18.12 -12.82
CA TYR A 8 10.73 18.62 -11.79
C TYR A 8 9.97 19.08 -10.55
N LEU A 9 10.59 18.87 -9.38
CA LEU A 9 10.04 19.31 -8.10
C LEU A 9 10.26 20.81 -7.88
N SER A 10 9.42 21.44 -7.06
CA SER A 10 9.45 22.89 -6.80
C SER A 10 9.80 23.20 -5.34
N HIS A 11 10.70 24.17 -5.13
CA HIS A 11 11.22 24.57 -3.80
C HIS A 11 10.20 25.27 -2.87
N HIS A 12 8.93 25.39 -3.29
CA HIS A 12 7.88 26.10 -2.55
C HIS A 12 6.76 25.18 -2.03
N LYS A 13 6.94 23.87 -2.15
CA LYS A 13 5.92 22.90 -1.79
C LYS A 13 6.46 21.94 -0.72
N PRO A 14 5.70 21.66 0.35
CA PRO A 14 6.22 20.97 1.52
C PRO A 14 6.73 19.55 1.23
N ILE A 15 6.03 18.74 0.44
CA ILE A 15 6.48 17.38 0.10
C ILE A 15 7.68 17.43 -0.85
N SER A 16 7.62 18.29 -1.87
CA SER A 16 8.71 18.53 -2.81
C SER A 16 10.01 18.89 -2.09
N ASN A 17 9.94 19.76 -1.08
CA ASN A 17 11.09 20.15 -0.28
C ASN A 17 11.73 18.99 0.51
N LEU A 18 10.95 18.00 0.94
CA LEU A 18 11.49 16.82 1.61
C LEU A 18 12.39 16.00 0.66
N PHE A 19 11.99 15.86 -0.61
CA PHE A 19 12.77 15.18 -1.63
C PHE A 19 13.98 16.01 -2.08
N LEU A 20 13.80 17.31 -2.29
CA LEU A 20 14.89 18.21 -2.70
C LEU A 20 16.03 18.26 -1.69
N ASN A 21 15.74 18.13 -0.39
CA ASN A 21 16.75 18.01 0.66
C ASN A 21 17.58 16.71 0.61
N LEU A 22 17.18 15.74 -0.21
CA LEU A 22 17.88 14.49 -0.48
C LEU A 22 18.51 14.46 -1.89
N ASP A 23 18.63 15.63 -2.53
CA ASP A 23 19.09 15.77 -3.93
C ASP A 23 18.21 15.02 -4.96
N ILE A 24 16.95 14.73 -4.60
CA ILE A 24 15.94 14.15 -5.48
C ILE A 24 15.17 15.30 -6.12
N ILE A 25 15.29 15.45 -7.45
CA ILE A 25 14.85 16.66 -8.17
C ILE A 25 13.68 16.41 -9.12
N THR A 26 13.35 15.15 -9.41
CA THR A 26 12.21 14.78 -10.27
C THR A 26 11.19 13.89 -9.54
N PHE A 27 9.96 13.89 -10.06
CA PHE A 27 8.90 13.01 -9.56
C PHE A 27 9.24 11.52 -9.72
N ARG A 28 9.92 11.17 -10.82
CA ARG A 28 10.40 9.80 -11.06
C ARG A 28 11.42 9.35 -10.01
N GLU A 29 12.42 10.17 -9.73
CA GLU A 29 13.42 9.85 -8.70
C GLU A 29 12.76 9.71 -7.32
N ALA A 30 11.73 10.52 -7.02
CA ALA A 30 10.96 10.39 -5.80
C ALA A 30 10.20 9.06 -5.71
N LEU A 31 9.53 8.64 -6.80
CA LEU A 31 8.90 7.32 -6.92
C LEU A 31 9.89 6.19 -6.67
N GLU A 32 11.05 6.23 -7.34
CA GLU A 32 12.12 5.23 -7.23
C GLU A 32 12.69 5.19 -5.80
N TYR A 33 12.95 6.34 -5.20
CA TYR A 33 13.40 6.44 -3.82
C TYR A 33 12.43 5.79 -2.84
N VAL A 34 11.13 6.12 -2.91
CA VAL A 34 10.12 5.56 -1.98
C VAL A 34 9.89 4.06 -2.25
N HIS A 35 10.03 3.63 -3.50
CA HIS A 35 9.96 2.21 -3.87
C HIS A 35 11.04 1.38 -3.16
N GLU A 36 12.28 1.88 -3.15
CA GLU A 36 13.43 1.20 -2.54
C GLU A 36 13.39 1.15 -1.01
N LEU A 37 12.58 2.01 -0.35
CA LEU A 37 12.43 1.95 1.09
C LEU A 37 11.87 0.59 1.56
N PRO A 38 12.32 0.06 2.71
CA PRO A 38 11.73 -1.13 3.32
C PRO A 38 10.21 -1.05 3.49
N TYR A 39 9.56 -2.21 3.34
CA TYR A 39 8.17 -2.36 3.76
C TYR A 39 8.12 -2.46 5.29
N GLY A 40 7.24 -1.70 5.93
CA GLY A 40 7.08 -1.76 7.38
C GLY A 40 6.01 -0.81 7.91
N ARG A 41 5.39 -1.15 9.04
CA ARG A 41 4.46 -0.25 9.73
C ARG A 41 5.18 1.01 10.22
N ASN A 42 4.64 2.17 9.85
CA ASN A 42 4.97 3.43 10.50
C ASN A 42 4.28 3.52 11.87
N PHE A 43 4.81 4.34 12.78
CA PHE A 43 4.24 4.58 14.10
C PHE A 43 2.81 5.16 13.99
N ASP A 44 2.67 6.22 13.19
CA ASP A 44 1.38 6.74 12.75
C ASP A 44 1.14 6.32 11.30
N ARG A 45 0.06 5.56 11.09
CA ARG A 45 -0.32 5.02 9.78
C ARG A 45 -1.07 6.02 8.91
N THR A 46 -1.49 7.15 9.49
CA THR A 46 -2.20 8.23 8.81
C THR A 46 -1.27 9.37 8.39
N ASP A 47 -0.10 9.46 9.02
CA ASP A 47 0.97 10.38 8.62
C ASP A 47 1.87 9.74 7.55
N CYS A 48 1.71 10.14 6.29
CA CYS A 48 2.57 9.69 5.20
C CYS A 48 3.98 10.30 5.25
N ILE A 49 4.21 11.40 5.99
CA ILE A 49 5.54 12.02 6.13
C ILE A 49 6.47 11.12 6.95
N SER A 50 5.91 10.29 7.83
CA SER A 50 6.64 9.26 8.58
C SER A 50 7.50 8.34 7.70
N VAL A 51 7.17 8.20 6.41
CA VAL A 51 7.98 7.43 5.45
C VAL A 51 9.40 7.99 5.32
N PHE A 52 9.58 9.30 5.38
CA PHE A 52 10.91 9.93 5.38
C PHE A 52 11.63 9.72 6.71
N ASN A 53 10.95 10.00 7.82
CA ASN A 53 11.55 9.99 9.15
C ASN A 53 11.94 8.57 9.59
N GLU A 54 11.08 7.59 9.31
CA GLU A 54 11.30 6.19 9.67
C GLU A 54 11.99 5.37 8.57
N ARG A 55 12.22 5.97 7.38
CA ARG A 55 12.83 5.33 6.21
C ARG A 55 12.21 3.98 5.84
N ARG A 56 10.88 3.88 5.97
CA ARG A 56 10.09 2.68 5.64
C ARG A 56 8.63 3.06 5.47
N GLY A 57 7.83 2.20 4.87
CA GLY A 57 6.39 2.39 4.86
C GLY A 57 5.61 1.19 4.36
N THR A 58 4.29 1.27 4.51
CA THR A 58 3.36 0.27 3.96
C THR A 58 2.86 0.71 2.59
N CYS A 59 2.05 -0.13 1.93
CA CYS A 59 1.34 0.28 0.72
C CYS A 59 0.51 1.56 0.95
N SER A 60 -0.09 1.75 2.13
CA SER A 60 -0.85 2.98 2.43
C SER A 60 0.03 4.22 2.49
N THR A 61 1.05 4.23 3.36
CA THR A 61 1.84 5.44 3.65
C THR A 61 2.76 5.82 2.48
N LYS A 62 3.36 4.83 1.80
CA LYS A 62 4.18 5.09 0.60
C LYS A 62 3.39 5.72 -0.52
N HIS A 63 2.23 5.16 -0.88
CA HIS A 63 1.43 5.69 -1.97
C HIS A 63 0.75 7.01 -1.62
N ALA A 64 0.33 7.22 -0.36
CA ALA A 64 -0.16 8.52 0.08
C ALA A 64 0.89 9.62 -0.05
N LEU A 65 2.15 9.32 0.28
CA LEU A 65 3.24 10.28 0.15
C LEU A 65 3.42 10.71 -1.31
N ILE A 66 3.50 9.74 -2.22
CA ILE A 66 3.66 10.01 -3.66
C ILE A 66 2.41 10.66 -4.26
N TYR A 67 1.21 10.29 -3.82
CA TYR A 67 -0.02 10.98 -4.23
C TYR A 67 0.05 12.48 -3.91
N LYS A 68 0.40 12.83 -2.65
CA LYS A 68 0.54 14.23 -2.24
C LYS A 68 1.63 14.97 -3.05
N LEU A 69 2.75 14.31 -3.33
CA LEU A 69 3.77 14.87 -4.23
C LEU A 69 3.20 15.12 -5.64
N GLY A 70 2.41 14.18 -6.15
CA GLY A 70 1.76 14.29 -7.46
C GLY A 70 0.81 15.48 -7.52
N CYS A 71 0.02 15.70 -6.46
CA CYS A 71 -0.82 16.90 -6.34
C CYS A 71 0.00 18.20 -6.36
N GLU A 72 1.15 18.24 -5.67
CA GLU A 72 2.03 19.41 -5.69
C GLU A 72 2.64 19.69 -7.08
N CYS A 73 2.83 18.64 -7.86
CA CYS A 73 3.37 18.67 -9.23
C CYS A 73 2.28 18.76 -10.32
N GLU A 74 1.01 18.90 -9.94
CA GLU A 74 -0.15 18.93 -10.86
C GLU A 74 -0.24 17.70 -11.79
N ILE A 75 0.20 16.54 -11.29
CA ILE A 75 0.11 15.26 -11.99
C ILE A 75 -1.26 14.66 -11.70
N ASP A 76 -2.00 14.27 -12.75
CA ASP A 76 -3.27 13.55 -12.64
C ASP A 76 -3.06 12.08 -12.23
N ILE A 77 -2.70 11.92 -10.95
CA ILE A 77 -2.54 10.63 -10.29
C ILE A 77 -3.66 10.48 -9.25
N THR A 78 -4.18 9.27 -9.11
CA THR A 78 -5.27 8.97 -8.17
C THR A 78 -4.87 7.86 -7.23
N LEU A 79 -5.35 7.92 -5.99
CA LEU A 79 -5.11 6.92 -4.96
C LEU A 79 -6.27 5.92 -4.93
N HIS A 80 -5.94 4.63 -4.85
CA HIS A 80 -6.93 3.55 -4.89
C HIS A 80 -6.66 2.52 -3.80
N ILE A 81 -7.74 1.91 -3.33
CA ILE A 81 -7.69 0.66 -2.56
C ILE A 81 -8.41 -0.43 -3.33
N ALA A 82 -7.97 -1.67 -3.13
CA ALA A 82 -8.65 -2.84 -3.64
C ALA A 82 -8.32 -4.04 -2.76
N VAL A 83 -9.17 -5.05 -2.81
CA VAL A 83 -8.94 -6.32 -2.13
C VAL A 83 -8.17 -7.26 -3.04
N PHE A 84 -7.21 -7.99 -2.46
CA PHE A 84 -6.65 -9.19 -3.06
C PHE A 84 -6.67 -10.35 -2.07
N MET A 85 -6.65 -11.56 -2.60
CA MET A 85 -6.59 -12.77 -1.78
C MET A 85 -5.12 -13.15 -1.56
N MET A 86 -4.57 -12.78 -0.40
CA MET A 86 -3.20 -13.11 0.00
C MET A 86 -3.06 -14.62 0.16
N ASN A 87 -2.06 -15.22 -0.48
CA ASN A 87 -1.81 -16.65 -0.48
C ASN A 87 -0.32 -16.98 -0.66
N LYS A 88 0.04 -18.27 -0.64
CA LYS A 88 1.44 -18.72 -0.76
C LYS A 88 2.13 -18.36 -2.08
N VAL A 89 1.37 -18.14 -3.16
CA VAL A 89 1.91 -17.80 -4.48
C VAL A 89 2.19 -16.30 -4.54
N ASN A 90 1.20 -15.47 -4.22
CA ASN A 90 1.33 -14.01 -4.31
C ASN A 90 1.99 -13.35 -3.09
N THR A 91 2.12 -14.07 -1.98
CA THR A 91 2.79 -13.56 -0.78
C THR A 91 3.54 -14.71 -0.08
N PRO A 92 4.63 -15.23 -0.70
CA PRO A 92 5.33 -16.41 -0.19
C PRO A 92 5.83 -16.26 1.26
N LYS A 93 6.22 -15.05 1.67
CA LYS A 93 6.68 -14.75 3.04
C LYS A 93 5.59 -14.97 4.12
N ALA A 94 4.32 -14.88 3.75
CA ALA A 94 3.19 -15.13 4.66
C ALA A 94 2.78 -16.62 4.71
N SER A 95 3.32 -17.47 3.83
CA SER A 95 2.88 -18.86 3.68
C SER A 95 2.96 -19.68 4.97
N ALA A 96 4.00 -19.50 5.78
CA ALA A 96 4.15 -20.21 7.04
C ALA A 96 3.00 -19.93 8.02
N ILE A 97 2.58 -18.66 8.12
CA ILE A 97 1.44 -18.26 8.96
C ILE A 97 0.14 -18.83 8.40
N LEU A 98 -0.10 -18.69 7.10
CA LEU A 98 -1.31 -19.24 6.48
C LEU A 98 -1.44 -20.76 6.70
N ASN A 99 -0.33 -21.50 6.57
CA ASN A 99 -0.31 -22.94 6.83
C ASN A 99 -0.57 -23.28 8.31
N GLU A 100 0.00 -22.53 9.25
CA GLU A 100 -0.22 -22.70 10.69
C GLU A 100 -1.71 -22.61 11.05
N TYR A 101 -2.44 -21.70 10.40
CA TYR A 101 -3.88 -21.52 10.59
C TYR A 101 -4.74 -22.29 9.57
N ASN A 102 -4.17 -23.19 8.77
CA ASN A 102 -4.89 -23.96 7.73
C ASN A 102 -5.71 -23.09 6.76
N LEU A 103 -5.24 -21.89 6.43
CA LEU A 103 -5.88 -20.98 5.48
C LEU A 103 -5.20 -21.08 4.12
N LEU A 104 -5.96 -21.37 3.06
CA LEU A 104 -5.43 -21.33 1.69
C LEU A 104 -5.11 -19.90 1.25
N HIS A 105 -5.93 -18.96 1.70
CA HIS A 105 -5.79 -17.54 1.43
C HIS A 105 -6.52 -16.73 2.50
N ILE A 106 -6.20 -15.43 2.57
CA ILE A 106 -6.86 -14.47 3.45
C ILE A 106 -7.08 -13.14 2.69
N PRO A 107 -8.24 -12.46 2.84
CA PRO A 107 -8.45 -11.16 2.21
C PRO A 107 -7.49 -10.10 2.75
N GLU A 108 -6.90 -9.31 1.87
CA GLU A 108 -6.06 -8.17 2.22
C GLU A 108 -6.43 -6.93 1.42
N MET A 109 -6.53 -5.78 2.10
CA MET A 109 -6.82 -4.50 1.48
C MET A 109 -5.51 -3.77 1.10
N HIS A 110 -5.25 -3.72 -0.20
CA HIS A 110 -4.08 -3.07 -0.79
C HIS A 110 -4.31 -1.59 -1.06
N CYS A 111 -3.25 -0.81 -1.21
CA CYS A 111 -3.29 0.59 -1.65
C CYS A 111 -2.26 0.79 -2.74
N TYR A 112 -2.62 1.49 -3.81
CA TYR A 112 -1.75 1.78 -4.95
C TYR A 112 -2.18 3.07 -5.63
N LEU A 113 -1.41 3.51 -6.62
CA LEU A 113 -1.72 4.68 -7.42
C LEU A 113 -2.18 4.28 -8.82
N ARG A 114 -3.03 5.10 -9.42
CA ARG A 114 -3.31 5.07 -10.86
C ARG A 114 -2.85 6.35 -11.51
N TYR A 115 -2.12 6.20 -12.60
CA TYR A 115 -1.77 7.28 -13.50
C TYR A 115 -2.20 6.84 -14.90
N GLU A 116 -3.11 7.62 -15.51
CA GLU A 116 -3.85 7.22 -16.70
C GLU A 116 -4.53 5.84 -16.50
N SER A 117 -4.29 4.88 -17.39
CA SER A 117 -4.82 3.50 -17.31
C SER A 117 -3.92 2.53 -16.54
N ARG A 118 -2.80 3.00 -15.97
CA ARG A 118 -1.76 2.14 -15.39
C ARG A 118 -1.79 2.16 -13.87
N ILE A 119 -1.58 0.99 -13.28
CA ILE A 119 -1.31 0.85 -11.85
C ILE A 119 0.18 1.15 -11.61
N ILE A 120 0.44 2.02 -10.64
CA ILE A 120 1.76 2.27 -10.07
C ILE A 120 1.73 1.72 -8.64
N ASP A 121 2.43 0.61 -8.44
CA ASP A 121 2.58 -0.04 -7.13
C ASP A 121 4.05 -0.03 -6.71
N ILE A 122 4.37 0.78 -5.72
CA ILE A 122 5.73 0.97 -5.18
C ILE A 122 5.91 0.26 -3.83
N THR A 123 5.06 -0.71 -3.49
CA THR A 123 5.07 -1.33 -2.15
C THR A 123 6.37 -2.05 -1.85
N PHE A 124 6.84 -2.91 -2.76
CA PHE A 124 7.98 -3.80 -2.55
C PHE A 124 9.03 -3.65 -3.66
N PRO A 125 10.30 -3.38 -3.34
CA PRO A 125 11.35 -3.31 -4.35
C PRO A 125 11.59 -4.70 -4.98
N GLY A 126 11.71 -4.71 -6.31
CA GLY A 126 11.98 -5.90 -7.11
C GLY A 126 10.83 -6.91 -7.20
N ASN A 127 9.63 -6.58 -6.72
CA ASN A 127 8.46 -7.45 -6.80
C ASN A 127 7.43 -6.87 -7.77
N ASN A 128 7.36 -7.46 -8.98
CA ASN A 128 6.39 -7.10 -10.02
C ASN A 128 5.19 -8.05 -10.06
N MET A 129 4.92 -8.77 -8.97
CA MET A 129 3.85 -9.76 -8.99
C MET A 129 2.48 -9.10 -9.10
N LEU A 130 1.82 -9.34 -10.23
CA LEU A 130 0.48 -8.87 -10.51
C LEU A 130 -0.51 -9.50 -9.55
N LEU A 131 -1.11 -8.67 -8.69
CA LEU A 131 -2.20 -9.09 -7.82
C LEU A 131 -3.51 -9.11 -8.61
N LYS A 132 -4.34 -10.13 -8.36
CA LYS A 132 -5.75 -10.10 -8.80
C LYS A 132 -6.52 -9.21 -7.83
N LEU A 133 -6.83 -8.00 -8.27
CA LEU A 133 -7.55 -6.99 -7.50
C LEU A 133 -9.06 -7.07 -7.75
N THR A 134 -9.85 -6.91 -6.69
CA THR A 134 -11.32 -6.85 -6.70
C THR A 134 -11.78 -5.74 -5.76
N GLU A 135 -13.03 -5.28 -5.86
CA GLU A 135 -13.55 -4.19 -5.01
C GLU A 135 -12.68 -2.93 -5.06
N GLU A 136 -12.27 -2.53 -6.26
CA GLU A 136 -11.46 -1.33 -6.46
C GLU A 136 -12.27 -0.06 -6.20
N GLU A 137 -11.68 0.86 -5.43
CA GLU A 137 -12.28 2.14 -5.07
C GLU A 137 -11.24 3.25 -5.06
N LYS A 138 -11.54 4.37 -5.73
CA LYS A 138 -10.77 5.61 -5.61
C LYS A 138 -10.99 6.22 -4.22
N ILE A 139 -9.91 6.60 -3.56
CA ILE A 139 -9.94 7.21 -2.22
C ILE A 139 -9.07 8.46 -2.14
N GLU A 140 -9.22 9.20 -1.04
CA GLU A 140 -8.33 10.30 -0.65
C GLU A 140 -7.45 9.85 0.54
N PRO A 141 -6.31 10.51 0.81
CA PRO A 141 -5.38 10.12 1.87
C PRO A 141 -6.02 9.99 3.27
N GLU A 142 -7.04 10.81 3.57
CA GLU A 142 -7.77 10.81 4.84
C GLU A 142 -8.53 9.49 5.07
N HIS A 143 -8.85 8.77 3.99
CA HIS A 143 -9.53 7.47 4.06
C HIS A 143 -8.60 6.29 4.42
N LEU A 144 -7.27 6.49 4.47
CA LEU A 144 -6.32 5.41 4.76
C LEU A 144 -6.30 4.94 6.23
N GLY A 145 -6.92 5.71 7.13
CA GLY A 145 -7.11 5.39 8.54
C GLY A 145 -8.30 4.46 8.79
N SER A 146 -9.29 4.95 9.54
CA SER A 146 -10.47 4.18 9.96
C SER A 146 -11.28 3.63 8.79
N TYR A 147 -11.52 4.45 7.76
CA TYR A 147 -12.33 4.07 6.61
C TYR A 147 -11.81 2.81 5.90
N LYS A 148 -10.53 2.77 5.54
CA LYS A 148 -9.90 1.58 4.93
C LYS A 148 -10.02 0.35 5.83
N ILE A 149 -9.87 0.51 7.15
CA ILE A 149 -9.97 -0.59 8.11
C ILE A 149 -11.41 -1.12 8.18
N GLU A 150 -12.40 -0.24 8.24
CA GLU A 150 -13.82 -0.60 8.28
C GLU A 150 -14.25 -1.33 7.00
N LYS A 151 -13.86 -0.82 5.84
CA LYS A 151 -14.07 -1.48 4.54
C LYS A 151 -13.44 -2.86 4.49
N HIS A 152 -12.22 -3.02 5.02
CA HIS A 152 -11.57 -4.33 5.07
C HIS A 152 -12.31 -5.30 5.99
N LYS A 153 -12.77 -4.84 7.16
CA LYS A 153 -13.58 -5.66 8.08
C LYS A 153 -14.89 -6.10 7.45
N GLN A 154 -15.61 -5.19 6.79
CA GLN A 154 -16.85 -5.49 6.06
C GLN A 154 -16.61 -6.57 4.99
N PHE A 155 -15.53 -6.45 4.22
CA PHE A 155 -15.19 -7.47 3.23
C PHE A 155 -14.89 -8.83 3.88
N ILE A 156 -14.13 -8.85 4.98
CA ILE A 156 -13.82 -10.08 5.72
C ILE A 156 -15.11 -10.75 6.23
N GLU A 157 -16.07 -9.98 6.73
CA GLU A 157 -17.37 -10.51 7.18
C GLU A 157 -18.13 -11.18 6.03
N SER A 158 -18.26 -10.51 4.88
CA SER A 158 -18.87 -11.09 3.68
C SER A 158 -18.13 -12.33 3.16
N TRP A 159 -16.79 -12.31 3.22
CA TRP A 159 -15.96 -13.44 2.83
C TRP A 159 -16.16 -14.65 3.75
N LEU A 160 -16.26 -14.45 5.07
CA LEU A 160 -16.53 -15.51 6.04
C LEU A 160 -17.92 -16.13 5.86
N ILE A 161 -18.95 -15.31 5.61
CA ILE A 161 -20.30 -15.81 5.28
C ILE A 161 -20.25 -16.73 4.05
N SER A 162 -19.46 -16.36 3.05
CA SER A 162 -19.30 -17.14 1.82
C SER A 162 -18.39 -18.37 1.98
N ASN A 163 -17.68 -18.50 3.10
CA ASN A 163 -16.73 -19.58 3.39
C ASN A 163 -16.99 -20.17 4.80
N PRO A 164 -18.15 -20.81 5.02
CA PRO A 164 -18.57 -21.26 6.36
C PRO A 164 -17.72 -22.37 6.97
N THR A 165 -16.81 -22.98 6.19
CA THR A 165 -15.86 -23.99 6.66
C THR A 165 -14.66 -23.39 7.40
N ILE A 166 -14.45 -22.07 7.31
CA ILE A 166 -13.37 -21.39 8.01
C ILE A 166 -13.73 -21.30 9.51
N PRO A 167 -12.93 -21.90 10.40
CA PRO A 167 -13.27 -22.02 11.83
C PRO A 167 -12.91 -20.76 12.64
N TYR A 168 -12.76 -19.61 11.99
CA TYR A 168 -12.31 -18.37 12.59
C TYR A 168 -13.34 -17.27 12.41
N ASN A 169 -13.55 -16.47 13.47
CA ASN A 169 -14.34 -15.26 13.38
C ASN A 169 -13.54 -14.10 12.76
N MET A 170 -14.22 -12.98 12.49
CA MET A 170 -13.61 -11.79 11.87
C MET A 170 -12.41 -11.26 12.67
N GLU A 171 -12.49 -11.22 13.99
CA GLU A 171 -11.40 -10.71 14.85
C GLU A 171 -10.16 -11.61 14.75
N GLN A 172 -10.35 -12.93 14.75
CA GLN A 172 -9.27 -13.91 14.57
C GLN A 172 -8.64 -13.79 13.18
N ILE A 173 -9.45 -13.68 12.12
CA ILE A 173 -8.94 -13.45 10.76
C ILE A 173 -8.13 -12.15 10.69
N PHE A 174 -8.63 -11.07 11.28
CA PHE A 174 -7.91 -9.79 11.29
C PHE A 174 -6.55 -9.91 12.02
N LYS A 175 -6.49 -10.65 13.14
CA LYS A 175 -5.24 -10.94 13.86
C LYS A 175 -4.27 -11.80 13.01
N ILE A 176 -4.75 -12.86 12.37
CA ILE A 176 -3.94 -13.72 11.50
C ILE A 176 -3.37 -12.91 10.33
N ARG A 177 -4.17 -12.01 9.75
CA ARG A 177 -3.74 -11.08 8.71
C ARG A 177 -2.63 -10.14 9.19
N GLU A 178 -2.72 -9.58 10.40
CA GLU A 178 -1.61 -8.79 10.97
C GLU A 178 -0.33 -9.62 11.17
N LEU A 179 -0.44 -10.89 11.56
CA LEU A 179 0.72 -11.80 11.61
C LEU A 179 1.36 -12.00 10.23
N CYS A 180 0.54 -12.16 9.19
CA CYS A 180 1.00 -12.26 7.81
C CYS A 180 1.75 -10.97 7.38
N ILE A 181 1.17 -9.80 7.64
CA ILE A 181 1.77 -8.51 7.30
C ILE A 181 3.10 -8.29 8.03
N LYS A 182 3.20 -8.68 9.30
CA LYS A 182 4.44 -8.61 10.06
C LYS A 182 5.57 -9.43 9.43
N ARG A 183 5.27 -10.54 8.75
CA ARG A 183 6.28 -11.33 8.01
C ARG A 183 6.80 -10.64 6.74
N LEU A 184 6.13 -9.59 6.28
CA LEU A 184 6.53 -8.85 5.08
C LEU A 184 7.53 -7.73 5.39
N GLU A 185 7.60 -7.32 6.67
CA GLU A 185 8.51 -6.28 7.12
C GLU A 185 9.97 -6.68 6.86
N ARG A 186 10.80 -5.69 6.54
CA ARG A 186 12.24 -5.86 6.27
C ARG A 186 13.07 -5.00 7.21
#